data_AF-A0A1D8GBP6-F1
#
_entry.id   AF-A0A1D8GBP6-F1
#
_cell.length_a   1.000
_cell.length_b   1.000
_cell.length_c   1.000
_cell.angle_alpha   90.00
_cell.angle_beta   90.00
_cell.angle_gamma   90.00
#
_symmetry.space_group_name_H-M   'P 1'
#
loop_
_entity.id
_entity.type
_entity.pdbx_description
1 polymer ?
#
loop_
_entity_poly.entity_id
_entity_poly.type
_entity_poly.pdbx_seq_one_letter_code
_entity_poly.pdbx_strand_id
1 'polypeptide(L)'
;MNNSFGNPNKFAIQYMLLSNPHNETGILGESWGIFKFLIEGKNICQYKIGNDTVDYKWNLLYIVEWMCENLHHILGYDPFPLPIQGESTLELIKNADEFETDEDDEMYLWYQAKSSWIFRHSWFQNRGGSFLSSAYFRRINDRIEISWNNDFYKEKGIMFIYPKGTSLISKVEFKEVIFKFLYDILSNLDRKVSNDIKNDKSYISELWKKIKLLEP
;
A
#
# COMPACT_ATOMS: atom_id res chain seq x y z
N MET A 1 -19.03 12.00 0.29
CA MET A 1 -18.45 12.28 1.62
C MET A 1 -16.98 11.88 1.59
N ASN A 2 -16.10 12.62 2.26
CA ASN A 2 -14.72 12.21 2.50
C ASN A 2 -14.71 11.23 3.68
N ASN A 3 -14.28 9.99 3.46
CA ASN A 3 -14.15 9.00 4.52
C ASN A 3 -12.75 9.14 5.13
N SER A 4 -12.64 9.22 6.45
CA SER A 4 -11.37 9.49 7.17
C SER A 4 -11.24 8.58 8.39
N PHE A 5 -10.10 7.91 8.52
CA PHE A 5 -9.82 6.96 9.61
C PHE A 5 -8.45 7.26 10.21
N GLY A 6 -8.38 7.30 11.55
CA GLY A 6 -7.15 7.59 12.28
C GLY A 6 -6.93 9.08 12.58
N ASN A 7 -5.71 9.43 12.96
CA ASN A 7 -5.30 10.79 13.27
C ASN A 7 -4.31 11.29 12.21
N PRO A 8 -4.65 12.30 11.39
CA PRO A 8 -3.76 12.83 10.35
C PRO A 8 -2.37 13.24 10.84
N ASN A 9 -2.23 13.65 12.10
CA ASN A 9 -0.95 14.06 12.70
C ASN A 9 -0.12 12.87 13.22
N LYS A 10 -0.63 11.63 13.13
CA LYS A 10 0.07 10.40 13.49
C LYS A 10 0.04 9.43 12.31
N PHE A 11 -1.08 8.73 12.15
CA PHE A 11 -1.37 7.85 11.03
C PHE A 11 -2.86 7.94 10.68
N ALA A 12 -3.15 8.18 9.40
CA ALA A 12 -4.52 8.18 8.89
C ALA A 12 -4.63 7.78 7.43
N ILE A 13 -5.81 7.29 7.06
CA ILE A 13 -6.23 7.08 5.68
C ILE A 13 -7.44 7.95 5.41
N GLN A 14 -7.43 8.63 4.28
CA GLN A 14 -8.61 9.32 3.75
C GLN A 14 -8.87 8.86 2.33
N TYR A 15 -10.14 8.67 1.97
CA TYR A 15 -10.49 8.35 0.61
C TYR A 15 -11.87 8.92 0.21
N MET A 16 -12.07 9.04 -1.10
CA MET A 16 -13.35 9.40 -1.69
C MET A 16 -13.52 8.63 -3.00
N LEU A 17 -14.64 7.90 -3.15
CA LEU A 17 -15.03 7.32 -4.44
C LEU A 17 -15.61 8.41 -5.34
N LEU A 18 -15.21 8.39 -6.61
CA LEU A 18 -15.61 9.32 -7.65
C LEU A 18 -16.27 8.56 -8.80
N SER A 19 -16.91 9.29 -9.71
CA SER A 19 -17.34 8.71 -10.98
C SER A 19 -16.12 8.31 -11.81
N ASN A 20 -16.17 7.11 -12.41
CA ASN A 20 -15.14 6.63 -13.30
C ASN A 20 -15.10 7.44 -14.61
N PRO A 21 -13.94 7.99 -15.02
CA PRO A 21 -13.80 8.67 -16.31
C PRO A 21 -13.72 7.74 -17.52
N HIS A 22 -13.59 6.43 -17.34
CA HIS A 22 -13.28 5.46 -18.41
C HIS A 22 -14.44 4.54 -18.80
N ASN A 23 -15.66 4.80 -18.32
CA ASN A 23 -16.86 3.97 -18.59
C ASN A 23 -16.67 2.48 -18.28
N GLU A 24 -15.71 2.10 -17.43
CA GLU A 24 -15.58 0.72 -16.96
C GLU A 24 -16.78 0.42 -16.06
N THR A 25 -17.24 -0.82 -16.10
CA THR A 25 -18.37 -1.29 -15.29
C THR A 25 -17.89 -2.20 -14.18
N GLY A 26 -18.81 -2.62 -13.31
CA GLY A 26 -18.49 -3.53 -12.22
C GLY A 26 -17.62 -2.92 -11.13
N ILE A 27 -16.94 -3.76 -10.37
CA ILE A 27 -16.13 -3.35 -9.23
C ILE A 27 -15.02 -2.37 -9.62
N LEU A 28 -14.40 -2.57 -10.79
CA LEU A 28 -13.37 -1.65 -11.29
C LEU A 28 -13.99 -0.26 -11.51
N GLY A 29 -15.13 -0.20 -12.21
CA GLY A 29 -15.87 1.04 -12.44
C GLY A 29 -16.32 1.76 -11.16
N GLU A 30 -16.65 1.03 -10.11
CA GLU A 30 -17.11 1.60 -8.85
C GLU A 30 -15.96 1.97 -7.88
N SER A 31 -14.73 1.61 -8.23
CA SER A 31 -13.55 1.78 -7.36
C SER A 31 -12.70 3.03 -7.64
N TRP A 32 -13.02 3.78 -8.68
CA TRP A 32 -12.30 5.01 -9.00
C TRP A 32 -12.42 6.03 -7.87
N GLY A 33 -11.31 6.66 -7.46
CA GLY A 33 -11.36 7.57 -6.32
C GLY A 33 -10.06 8.31 -6.03
N ILE A 34 -10.13 9.16 -5.02
CA ILE A 34 -8.99 9.83 -4.40
C ILE A 34 -8.58 9.06 -3.15
N PHE A 35 -7.28 8.90 -2.92
CA PHE A 35 -6.73 8.29 -1.71
C PHE A 35 -5.60 9.13 -1.14
N LYS A 36 -5.59 9.27 0.18
CA LYS A 36 -4.54 9.95 0.94
C LYS A 36 -4.03 9.03 2.01
N PHE A 37 -2.71 8.92 2.06
CA PHE A 37 -2.00 8.14 3.06
C PHE A 37 -1.18 9.09 3.93
N LEU A 38 -1.70 9.37 5.12
CA LEU A 38 -1.24 10.44 5.98
C LEU A 38 -0.36 9.88 7.09
N ILE A 39 0.88 10.35 7.16
CA ILE A 39 1.85 10.02 8.20
C ILE A 39 2.38 11.34 8.74
N GLU A 40 2.19 11.62 10.03
CA GLU A 40 2.69 12.84 10.68
C GLU A 40 2.28 14.14 9.93
N GLY A 41 1.04 14.21 9.45
CA GLY A 41 0.50 15.33 8.68
C GLY A 41 0.89 15.34 7.19
N LYS A 42 1.70 14.37 6.72
CA LYS A 42 2.21 14.31 5.36
C LYS A 42 1.39 13.31 4.54
N ASN A 43 0.73 13.77 3.48
CA ASN A 43 0.14 12.86 2.49
C ASN A 43 1.25 12.33 1.57
N ILE A 44 1.76 11.12 1.83
CA ILE A 44 2.89 10.57 1.06
C ILE A 44 2.51 10.22 -0.38
N CYS A 45 1.21 10.19 -0.70
CA CYS A 45 0.69 9.97 -2.05
C CYS A 45 0.45 11.28 -2.83
N GLN A 46 0.77 12.44 -2.25
CA GLN A 46 0.63 13.74 -2.92
C GLN A 46 1.85 14.05 -3.76
N TYR A 47 1.62 14.54 -4.98
CA TYR A 47 2.69 14.86 -5.92
C TYR A 47 2.37 16.09 -6.77
N LYS A 48 3.37 16.59 -7.48
CA LYS A 48 3.26 17.67 -8.46
C LYS A 48 3.35 17.13 -9.87
N ILE A 49 2.50 17.68 -10.74
CA ILE A 49 2.61 17.59 -12.19
C ILE A 49 2.70 19.02 -12.70
N GLY A 50 3.85 19.41 -13.25
CA GLY A 50 4.13 20.81 -13.54
C GLY A 50 4.04 21.67 -12.29
N ASN A 51 3.14 22.64 -12.27
CA ASN A 51 2.94 23.55 -11.13
C ASN A 51 1.82 23.13 -10.18
N ASP A 52 1.02 22.13 -10.56
CA ASP A 52 -0.16 21.73 -9.82
C ASP A 52 0.20 20.67 -8.78
N THR A 53 -0.27 20.87 -7.55
CA THR A 53 -0.21 19.85 -6.49
C THR A 53 -1.49 19.04 -6.52
N VAL A 54 -1.36 17.73 -6.69
CA VAL A 54 -2.51 16.83 -6.86
C VAL A 54 -2.43 15.68 -5.84
N ASP A 55 -3.61 15.28 -5.35
CA ASP A 55 -3.75 14.05 -4.57
C ASP A 55 -3.79 12.83 -5.52
N TYR A 56 -3.37 11.67 -5.02
CA TYR A 56 -3.50 10.43 -5.76
C TYR A 56 -4.95 10.15 -6.15
N LYS A 57 -5.14 9.83 -7.43
CA LYS A 57 -6.45 9.52 -8.02
C LYS A 57 -6.32 8.36 -9.00
N TRP A 58 -7.00 7.24 -8.71
CA TRP A 58 -7.01 6.04 -9.56
C TRP A 58 -8.10 5.05 -9.12
N ASN A 59 -8.11 3.85 -9.70
CA ASN A 59 -8.85 2.70 -9.17
C ASN A 59 -8.28 2.27 -7.82
N LEU A 60 -9.03 2.56 -6.75
CA LEU A 60 -8.63 2.25 -5.38
C LEU A 60 -8.68 0.74 -5.07
N LEU A 61 -9.35 -0.04 -5.93
CA LEU A 61 -9.40 -1.49 -5.82
C LEU A 61 -7.99 -2.08 -5.72
N TYR A 62 -7.02 -1.59 -6.48
CA TYR A 62 -5.66 -2.13 -6.42
C TYR A 62 -5.00 -1.96 -5.04
N ILE A 63 -5.25 -0.84 -4.35
CA ILE A 63 -4.74 -0.67 -2.97
C ILE A 63 -5.45 -1.63 -2.02
N VAL A 64 -6.76 -1.79 -2.18
CA VAL A 64 -7.59 -2.67 -1.36
C VAL A 64 -7.18 -4.13 -1.52
N GLU A 65 -7.02 -4.60 -2.75
CA GLU A 65 -6.61 -5.96 -3.08
C GLU A 65 -5.27 -6.30 -2.44
N TRP A 66 -4.26 -5.44 -2.67
CA TRP A 66 -2.93 -5.65 -2.13
C TRP A 66 -2.95 -5.71 -0.60
N MET A 67 -3.70 -4.81 0.04
CA MET A 67 -3.86 -4.83 1.49
C MET A 67 -4.53 -6.12 1.96
N CYS A 68 -5.65 -6.54 1.35
CA CYS A 68 -6.35 -7.77 1.73
C CYS A 68 -5.45 -9.02 1.59
N GLU A 69 -4.56 -9.03 0.59
CA GLU A 69 -3.65 -10.14 0.33
C GLU A 69 -2.46 -10.16 1.29
N ASN A 70 -1.89 -9.00 1.61
CA ASN A 70 -0.57 -8.93 2.22
C ASN A 70 -0.57 -8.52 3.69
N LEU A 71 -1.70 -8.06 4.23
CA LEU A 71 -1.78 -7.57 5.61
C LEU A 71 -1.35 -8.62 6.64
N HIS A 72 -1.51 -9.91 6.34
CA HIS A 72 -1.07 -11.00 7.21
C HIS A 72 0.46 -11.09 7.33
N HIS A 73 1.22 -10.77 6.28
CA HIS A 73 2.69 -10.66 6.33
C HIS A 73 3.12 -9.44 7.17
N ILE A 74 2.40 -8.33 7.01
CA ILE A 74 2.68 -7.07 7.72
C ILE A 74 2.37 -7.18 9.22
N LEU A 75 1.23 -7.80 9.58
CA LEU A 75 0.82 -7.95 10.98
C LEU A 75 1.47 -9.18 11.64
N GLY A 76 1.78 -10.21 10.87
CA GLY A 76 2.41 -11.45 11.29
C GLY A 76 3.90 -11.29 11.60
N TYR A 77 4.66 -12.37 11.54
CA TYR A 77 6.12 -12.34 11.63
C TYR A 77 6.69 -12.77 10.28
N ASP A 78 7.10 -11.78 9.48
CA ASP A 78 7.76 -11.96 8.16
C ASP A 78 8.97 -11.00 8.09
N PRO A 79 10.10 -11.35 8.74
CA PRO A 79 11.27 -10.49 8.82
C PRO A 79 11.95 -10.34 7.45
N PHE A 80 12.81 -9.33 7.32
CA PHE A 80 13.62 -9.18 6.12
C PHE A 80 14.53 -10.43 5.96
N PRO A 81 14.60 -11.03 4.75
CA PRO A 81 15.10 -12.40 4.63
C PRO A 81 16.62 -12.54 4.55
N LEU A 82 17.36 -11.43 4.46
CA LEU A 82 18.82 -11.44 4.28
C LEU A 82 19.52 -11.04 5.59
N PRO A 83 20.72 -11.58 5.87
CA PRO A 83 21.50 -11.31 7.09
C PRO A 83 22.20 -9.94 7.03
N ILE A 84 21.43 -8.89 6.75
CA ILE A 84 21.94 -7.54 6.48
C ILE A 84 21.43 -6.58 7.55
N GLN A 85 22.29 -5.66 7.97
CA GLN A 85 21.95 -4.64 8.96
C GLN A 85 21.38 -3.40 8.28
N GLY A 86 20.46 -2.71 8.96
CA GLY A 86 19.87 -1.45 8.48
C GLY A 86 18.81 -0.93 9.45
N GLU A 87 18.77 0.38 9.65
CA GLU A 87 17.85 1.04 10.59
C GLU A 87 16.43 1.17 10.01
N SER A 88 16.31 1.13 8.68
CA SER A 88 15.03 1.17 7.96
C SER A 88 14.98 0.13 6.85
N THR A 89 13.78 -0.16 6.36
CA THR A 89 13.57 -1.01 5.18
C THR A 89 14.30 -0.46 3.95
N LEU A 90 14.42 0.87 3.81
CA LEU A 90 15.18 1.46 2.70
C LEU A 90 16.68 1.15 2.80
N GLU A 91 17.23 1.19 4.02
CA GLU A 91 18.64 0.83 4.25
C GLU A 91 18.87 -0.66 4.08
N LEU A 92 17.95 -1.51 4.55
CA LEU A 92 18.05 -2.95 4.32
C LEU A 92 18.06 -3.31 2.84
N ILE A 93 17.15 -2.71 2.06
CA ILE A 93 17.09 -2.93 0.61
C ILE A 93 18.39 -2.43 -0.04
N LYS A 94 18.83 -1.22 0.30
CA LYS A 94 20.08 -0.66 -0.23
C LYS A 94 21.28 -1.58 0.08
N ASN A 95 21.46 -1.94 1.33
CA ASN A 95 22.59 -2.77 1.77
C ASN A 95 22.49 -4.18 1.16
N ALA A 96 21.28 -4.67 0.88
CA ALA A 96 21.03 -5.91 0.13
C ALA A 96 21.23 -5.82 -1.38
N ASP A 97 21.25 -4.62 -1.95
CA ASP A 97 21.62 -4.39 -3.35
C ASP A 97 23.15 -4.27 -3.49
N GLU A 98 23.84 -3.81 -2.44
CA GLU A 98 25.30 -3.68 -2.37
C GLU A 98 26.02 -4.95 -1.87
N PHE A 99 25.27 -5.96 -1.42
CA PHE A 99 25.85 -7.20 -0.93
C PHE A 99 26.30 -8.09 -2.09
N GLU A 100 27.58 -8.50 -2.06
CA GLU A 100 28.17 -9.45 -3.00
C GLU A 100 28.52 -10.76 -2.27
N THR A 101 28.24 -11.89 -2.91
CA THR A 101 28.70 -13.22 -2.48
C THR A 101 29.51 -13.85 -3.61
N ASP A 102 30.50 -14.66 -3.26
CA ASP A 102 31.35 -15.40 -4.20
C ASP A 102 30.60 -16.61 -4.80
N GLU A 103 29.41 -16.96 -4.29
CA GLU A 103 28.60 -18.10 -4.73
C GLU A 103 27.38 -17.67 -5.56
N ASP A 104 27.37 -17.98 -6.86
CA ASP A 104 26.29 -17.62 -7.79
C ASP A 104 24.91 -18.14 -7.36
N ASP A 105 24.84 -19.36 -6.81
CA ASP A 105 23.60 -19.97 -6.33
C ASP A 105 23.03 -19.21 -5.12
N GLU A 106 23.90 -18.73 -4.23
CA GLU A 106 23.50 -17.94 -3.07
C GLU A 106 22.95 -16.57 -3.52
N MET A 107 23.63 -15.92 -4.47
CA MET A 107 23.16 -14.67 -5.07
C MET A 107 21.75 -14.82 -5.66
N TYR A 108 21.49 -15.91 -6.39
CA TYR A 108 20.18 -16.19 -6.96
C TYR A 108 19.09 -16.36 -5.89
N LEU A 109 19.37 -17.16 -4.86
CA LEU A 109 18.43 -17.41 -3.75
C LEU A 109 18.12 -16.12 -2.98
N TRP A 110 19.11 -15.27 -2.74
CA TRP A 110 18.91 -13.99 -2.07
C TRP A 110 18.11 -13.00 -2.90
N TYR A 111 18.35 -12.94 -4.21
CA TYR A 111 17.53 -12.14 -5.12
C TYR A 111 16.07 -12.57 -5.05
N GLN A 112 15.79 -13.88 -5.11
CA GLN A 112 14.43 -14.40 -5.02
C GLN A 112 13.78 -14.10 -3.66
N ALA A 113 14.50 -14.30 -2.56
CA ALA A 113 13.99 -14.05 -1.22
C ALA A 113 13.66 -12.57 -1.00
N LYS A 114 14.58 -11.67 -1.37
CA LYS A 114 14.39 -10.21 -1.32
C LYS A 114 13.21 -9.77 -2.18
N SER A 115 13.16 -10.21 -3.44
CA SER A 115 12.09 -9.85 -4.37
C SER A 115 10.72 -10.30 -3.88
N SER A 116 10.63 -11.54 -3.38
CA SER A 116 9.40 -12.10 -2.82
C SER A 116 8.95 -11.33 -1.57
N TRP A 117 9.88 -10.95 -0.69
CA TRP A 117 9.58 -10.13 0.47
C TRP A 117 9.11 -8.73 0.06
N ILE A 118 9.79 -8.07 -0.87
CA ILE A 118 9.39 -6.75 -1.39
C ILE A 118 7.97 -6.79 -1.98
N PHE A 119 7.61 -7.85 -2.71
CA PHE A 119 6.27 -7.99 -3.29
C PHE A 119 5.16 -8.00 -2.22
N ARG A 120 5.42 -8.68 -1.09
CA ARG A 120 4.46 -8.80 0.01
C ARG A 120 4.52 -7.65 1.01
N HIS A 121 5.60 -6.87 1.00
CA HIS A 121 5.80 -5.76 1.92
C HIS A 121 5.71 -4.40 1.25
N SER A 122 5.49 -4.31 -0.07
CA SER A 122 5.24 -3.06 -0.79
C SER A 122 4.07 -3.14 -1.75
N TRP A 123 3.15 -2.18 -1.68
CA TRP A 123 2.04 -2.07 -2.63
C TRP A 123 2.45 -1.57 -4.01
N PHE A 124 3.73 -1.26 -4.23
CA PHE A 124 4.17 -0.53 -5.41
C PHE A 124 3.90 -1.31 -6.70
N GLN A 125 4.02 -2.64 -6.66
CA GLN A 125 3.75 -3.48 -7.83
C GLN A 125 2.26 -3.51 -8.18
N ASN A 126 1.37 -3.26 -7.21
CA ASN A 126 -0.07 -3.21 -7.43
C ASN A 126 -0.57 -1.79 -7.76
N ARG A 127 0.24 -0.93 -8.38
CA ARG A 127 -0.18 0.46 -8.70
C ARG A 127 -1.08 0.55 -9.93
N GLY A 128 -1.27 -0.52 -10.70
CA GLY A 128 -2.16 -0.53 -11.88
C GLY A 128 -1.86 0.58 -12.90
N GLY A 129 -0.58 0.95 -13.08
CA GLY A 129 -0.14 2.05 -13.96
C GLY A 129 -0.15 3.46 -13.36
N SER A 130 -0.65 3.64 -12.13
CA SER A 130 -0.76 4.94 -11.46
C SER A 130 0.54 5.47 -10.85
N PHE A 131 0.50 6.75 -10.42
CA PHE A 131 1.53 7.40 -9.62
C PHE A 131 1.29 7.18 -8.11
N LEU A 132 1.27 5.90 -7.69
CA LEU A 132 1.17 5.53 -6.28
C LEU A 132 2.54 5.66 -5.59
N SER A 133 2.57 6.12 -4.34
CA SER A 133 3.83 6.16 -3.59
C SER A 133 4.43 4.75 -3.48
N SER A 134 5.74 4.59 -3.65
CA SER A 134 6.42 3.35 -3.31
C SER A 134 6.66 3.32 -1.80
N ALA A 135 5.74 2.66 -1.08
CA ALA A 135 5.80 2.46 0.36
C ALA A 135 6.05 0.99 0.68
N TYR A 136 6.83 0.76 1.73
CA TYR A 136 7.16 -0.52 2.31
C TYR A 136 6.63 -0.57 3.74
N PHE A 137 6.15 -1.74 4.15
CA PHE A 137 5.55 -1.98 5.46
C PHE A 137 6.28 -3.12 6.14
N ARG A 138 6.93 -2.88 7.27
CA ARG A 138 7.70 -3.90 7.99
C ARG A 138 7.33 -3.91 9.46
N ARG A 139 7.06 -5.08 10.03
CA ARG A 139 6.86 -5.18 11.48
C ARG A 139 8.19 -5.16 12.21
N ILE A 140 8.27 -4.33 13.26
CA ILE A 140 9.36 -4.30 14.22
C ILE A 140 8.72 -4.36 15.61
N ASN A 141 8.79 -5.52 16.27
CA ASN A 141 8.15 -5.78 17.56
C ASN A 141 6.64 -5.46 17.56
N ASP A 142 6.24 -4.44 18.31
CA ASP A 142 4.88 -3.92 18.48
C ASP A 142 4.58 -2.72 17.57
N ARG A 143 5.46 -2.41 16.62
CA ARG A 143 5.33 -1.31 15.68
C ARG A 143 5.39 -1.80 14.23
N ILE A 144 4.80 -1.00 13.34
CA ILE A 144 4.91 -1.13 11.89
C ILE A 144 5.74 0.05 11.41
N GLU A 145 6.91 -0.25 10.86
CA GLU A 145 7.66 0.68 10.05
C GLU A 145 6.96 0.87 8.71
N ILE A 146 6.79 2.14 8.34
CA ILE A 146 6.39 2.54 7.01
C ILE A 146 7.53 3.36 6.42
N SER A 147 8.13 2.86 5.36
CA SER A 147 9.25 3.49 4.66
C SER A 147 8.85 3.78 3.22
N TRP A 148 9.19 4.93 2.67
CA TRP A 148 8.86 5.26 1.29
C TRP A 148 9.99 5.97 0.56
N ASN A 149 10.08 5.71 -0.74
CA ASN A 149 11.00 6.39 -1.64
C ASN A 149 10.39 6.49 -3.04
N ASN A 150 10.08 7.70 -3.48
CA ASN A 150 9.37 8.03 -4.72
C ASN A 150 10.28 8.71 -5.76
N ASP A 151 11.59 8.76 -5.52
CA ASP A 151 12.53 9.53 -6.35
C ASP A 151 12.58 9.07 -7.82
N PHE A 152 12.28 7.79 -8.09
CA PHE A 152 12.26 7.22 -9.44
C PHE A 152 11.17 7.83 -10.36
N TYR A 153 10.20 8.57 -9.80
CA TYR A 153 9.18 9.26 -10.59
C TYR A 153 9.66 10.59 -11.20
N LYS A 154 10.78 11.13 -10.71
CA LYS A 154 11.32 12.42 -11.17
C LYS A 154 11.60 12.45 -12.67
N GLU A 155 12.10 11.34 -13.21
CA GLU A 155 12.37 11.17 -14.65
C GLU A 155 11.11 11.27 -15.52
N LYS A 156 9.93 11.06 -14.93
CA LYS A 156 8.62 11.18 -15.58
C LYS A 156 7.98 12.56 -15.37
N GLY A 157 8.71 13.52 -14.81
CA GLY A 157 8.20 14.86 -14.50
C GLY A 157 7.23 14.89 -13.31
N ILE A 158 7.18 13.83 -12.51
CA ILE A 158 6.31 13.69 -11.35
C ILE A 158 7.15 13.87 -10.09
N MET A 159 6.81 14.86 -9.26
CA MET A 159 7.55 15.15 -8.03
C MET A 159 6.66 14.98 -6.81
N PHE A 160 6.87 13.92 -6.05
CA PHE A 160 6.17 13.72 -4.78
C PHE A 160 6.53 14.83 -3.78
N ILE A 161 5.52 15.37 -3.08
CA ILE A 161 5.71 16.44 -2.08
C ILE A 161 6.61 15.94 -0.94
N TYR A 162 6.44 14.67 -0.56
CA TYR A 162 7.23 13.99 0.45
C TYR A 162 7.92 12.79 -0.22
N PRO A 163 9.03 13.01 -0.94
CA PRO A 163 9.58 11.99 -1.84
C PRO A 163 10.19 10.80 -1.11
N LYS A 164 10.74 10.99 0.09
CA LYS A 164 11.37 9.92 0.87
C LYS A 164 11.11 10.12 2.36
N GLY A 165 11.00 9.03 3.10
CA GLY A 165 10.88 9.08 4.56
C GLY A 165 10.66 7.71 5.18
N THR A 166 10.64 7.71 6.52
CA THR A 166 10.30 6.54 7.32
C THR A 166 9.53 7.00 8.56
N SER A 167 8.65 6.16 9.09
CA SER A 167 7.95 6.39 10.35
C SER A 167 7.61 5.06 11.02
N LEU A 168 7.51 5.06 12.35
CA LEU A 168 7.14 3.91 13.16
C LEU A 168 5.77 4.14 13.80
N ILE A 169 4.77 3.39 13.35
CA ILE A 169 3.40 3.46 13.86
C ILE A 169 3.16 2.29 14.81
N SER A 170 2.40 2.49 15.89
CA SER A 170 2.03 1.35 16.74
C SER A 170 1.23 0.33 15.93
N LYS A 171 1.49 -0.97 16.13
CA LYS A 171 0.79 -2.04 15.40
C LYS A 171 -0.72 -2.00 15.64
N VAL A 172 -1.13 -1.61 16.85
CA VAL A 172 -2.55 -1.46 17.21
C VAL A 172 -3.19 -0.34 16.39
N GLU A 173 -2.58 0.86 16.36
CA GLU A 173 -3.08 2.00 15.57
C GLU A 173 -3.09 1.68 14.08
N PHE A 174 -2.02 1.07 13.56
CA PHE A 174 -1.96 0.64 12.16
C PHE A 174 -3.09 -0.31 11.81
N LYS A 175 -3.28 -1.37 12.61
CA LYS A 175 -4.35 -2.35 12.42
C LYS A 175 -5.72 -1.68 12.44
N GLU A 176 -5.99 -0.84 13.43
CA GLU A 176 -7.28 -0.16 13.57
C GLU A 176 -7.63 0.69 12.33
N VAL A 177 -6.68 1.52 11.88
CA VAL A 177 -6.90 2.42 10.74
C VAL A 177 -7.09 1.64 9.44
N ILE A 178 -6.26 0.61 9.20
CA ILE A 178 -6.34 -0.20 7.98
C ILE A 178 -7.65 -0.98 7.93
N PHE A 179 -8.06 -1.63 9.02
CA PHE A 179 -9.30 -2.40 9.04
C PHE A 179 -10.53 -1.50 8.86
N LYS A 180 -10.58 -0.34 9.52
CA LYS A 180 -11.67 0.62 9.32
C LYS A 180 -11.77 1.07 7.86
N PHE A 181 -10.64 1.38 7.23
CA PHE A 181 -10.59 1.72 5.81
C PHE A 181 -11.11 0.58 4.93
N LEU A 182 -10.59 -0.64 5.11
CA LEU A 182 -10.96 -1.80 4.29
C LEU A 182 -12.44 -2.17 4.46
N TYR A 183 -12.97 -2.12 5.68
CA TYR A 183 -14.38 -2.37 5.94
C TYR A 183 -15.28 -1.34 5.29
N ASP A 184 -14.96 -0.06 5.42
CA ASP A 184 -15.76 0.99 4.81
C ASP A 184 -15.72 0.89 3.27
N ILE A 185 -14.54 0.74 2.66
CA ILE A 185 -14.43 0.71 1.19
C ILE A 185 -15.08 -0.54 0.59
N LEU A 186 -14.89 -1.73 1.18
CA LEU A 186 -15.54 -2.94 0.69
C LEU A 186 -17.05 -2.90 0.87
N SER A 187 -17.55 -2.30 1.96
CA SER A 187 -18.99 -2.10 2.16
C SER A 187 -19.57 -1.14 1.11
N ASN A 188 -18.84 -0.07 0.78
CA ASN A 188 -19.26 0.88 -0.25
C ASN A 188 -19.22 0.24 -1.65
N LEU A 189 -18.19 -0.53 -1.98
CA LEU A 189 -18.10 -1.25 -3.25
C LEU A 189 -19.20 -2.29 -3.40
N ASP A 190 -19.46 -3.08 -2.35
CA ASP A 190 -20.55 -4.06 -2.37
C ASP A 190 -21.90 -3.40 -2.62
N ARG A 191 -22.18 -2.26 -1.99
CA ARG A 191 -23.44 -1.53 -2.20
C ARG A 191 -23.59 -0.94 -3.61
N LYS A 192 -22.48 -0.57 -4.25
CA LYS A 192 -22.48 0.11 -5.56
C LYS A 192 -22.50 -0.88 -6.73
N VAL A 193 -21.78 -1.99 -6.61
CA VAL A 193 -21.73 -3.02 -7.64
C VAL A 193 -23.11 -3.68 -7.79
N SER A 194 -23.62 -3.72 -9.02
CA SER A 194 -24.90 -4.36 -9.32
C SER A 194 -24.92 -5.83 -8.88
N ASN A 195 -26.04 -6.27 -8.29
CA ASN A 195 -26.25 -7.66 -7.91
C ASN A 195 -26.23 -8.63 -9.09
N ASP A 196 -26.41 -8.14 -10.31
CA ASP A 196 -26.38 -8.95 -11.53
C ASP A 196 -24.95 -9.37 -11.93
N ILE A 197 -23.92 -8.68 -11.40
CA ILE A 197 -22.51 -8.98 -11.68
C ILE A 197 -21.98 -9.95 -10.63
N LYS A 198 -22.40 -11.22 -10.74
CA LYS A 198 -22.09 -12.28 -9.76
C LYS A 198 -20.60 -12.46 -9.48
N ASN A 199 -19.75 -12.32 -10.50
CA ASN A 199 -18.30 -12.48 -10.35
C ASN A 199 -17.72 -11.41 -9.42
N ASP A 200 -18.13 -10.16 -9.56
CA ASP A 200 -17.66 -9.06 -8.73
C ASP A 200 -18.14 -9.21 -7.28
N LYS A 201 -19.39 -9.63 -7.09
CA LYS A 201 -19.93 -9.95 -5.75
C LYS A 201 -19.15 -11.08 -5.08
N SER A 202 -18.86 -12.14 -5.84
CA SER A 202 -18.02 -13.24 -5.35
C SER A 202 -16.62 -12.72 -4.98
N TYR A 203 -16.06 -11.85 -5.81
CA TYR A 203 -14.74 -11.29 -5.58
C TYR A 203 -14.66 -10.43 -4.31
N ILE A 204 -15.63 -9.53 -4.11
CA ILE A 204 -15.75 -8.74 -2.87
C ILE A 204 -15.89 -9.66 -1.65
N SER A 205 -16.67 -10.74 -1.77
CA SER A 205 -16.81 -11.74 -0.70
C SER A 205 -15.47 -12.43 -0.36
N GLU A 206 -14.64 -12.75 -1.35
CA GLU A 206 -13.30 -13.30 -1.11
C GLU A 206 -12.38 -12.29 -0.40
N LEU A 207 -12.42 -11.00 -0.77
CA LEU A 207 -11.68 -9.95 -0.05
C LEU A 207 -12.14 -9.83 1.41
N TRP A 208 -13.44 -9.90 1.67
CA TRP A 208 -13.99 -9.93 3.03
C TRP A 208 -13.49 -11.12 3.84
N LYS A 209 -13.44 -12.32 3.25
CA LYS A 209 -12.92 -13.51 3.93
C LYS A 209 -11.47 -13.32 4.34
N LYS A 210 -10.62 -12.79 3.45
CA LYS A 210 -9.21 -12.51 3.74
C LYS A 210 -9.06 -11.60 4.97
N ILE A 211 -9.85 -10.54 5.09
CA ILE A 211 -9.77 -9.62 6.23
C ILE A 211 -10.28 -10.27 7.52
N LYS A 212 -11.41 -10.98 7.46
CA LYS A 212 -12.00 -11.64 8.64
C LYS A 212 -11.08 -12.69 9.27
N LEU A 213 -10.26 -13.37 8.46
CA LEU A 213 -9.26 -14.32 8.96
C LEU A 213 -8.13 -13.65 9.78
N LEU A 214 -8.00 -12.33 9.73
CA LEU A 214 -6.99 -11.54 10.44
C LEU A 214 -7.55 -10.86 11.70
N GLU A 215 -8.82 -11.08 12.00
CA GLU A 215 -9.42 -10.69 13.28
C GLU A 215 -8.89 -11.61 14.40
N PRO A 216 -8.62 -11.06 15.60
CA PRO A 216 -8.22 -11.86 16.76
C PRO A 216 -9.31 -12.81 17.24
#